data_AF-U2UXR8-F1
#
_entry.id   AF-U2UXR8-F1
#
_cell.length_a   1.000
_cell.length_b   1.000
_cell.length_c   1.000
_cell.angle_alpha   90.00
_cell.angle_beta   90.00
_cell.angle_gamma   90.00
#
_symmetry.space_group_name_H-M   'P 1'
#
loop_
_entity.id
_entity.type
_entity.pdbx_description
1 polymer ?
#
loop_
_entity_poly.entity_id
_entity_poly.type
_entity_poly.pdbx_seq_one_letter_code
_entity_poly.pdbx_strand_id
1 'polypeptide(L)'
;MPDKYTLYVQAAKRRNPSAGGNVAPGEAGGDARREIRMSFEKRLEKKLGRYAVPNLMRYICAIYALGFLIQLFNPDLYFQYLDLNPKAIVQGQLWRLITFLFYYPSRSPIWALIGIFVYYSLGQTLEQVWGTFRYNLFFWTGALLLLIAALLCYFISGISLRLYPTFMGFSIFLAYALSFPDSVFLLYFIIPVKAKYMALIELVLYLYFLVSSRYFGEKVEIVLSILNVLLFYFMINERGRKGGSGRKIIDLRDFR
;
A
#
# COMPACT_ATOMS: atom_id res chain seq x y z
N MET A 1 27.83 -45.84 -16.61
CA MET A 1 26.42 -45.87 -16.18
C MET A 1 25.73 -44.61 -16.71
N PRO A 2 24.59 -44.70 -17.40
CA PRO A 2 23.92 -43.51 -17.93
C PRO A 2 23.39 -42.62 -16.79
N ASP A 3 23.51 -41.30 -16.97
CA ASP A 3 22.99 -40.29 -16.03
C ASP A 3 21.45 -40.36 -15.94
N LYS A 4 20.88 -40.04 -14.78
CA LYS A 4 19.44 -40.13 -14.49
C LYS A 4 18.62 -39.37 -15.54
N TYR A 5 19.14 -38.25 -16.03
CA TYR A 5 18.49 -37.44 -17.07
C TYR A 5 18.30 -38.22 -18.39
N THR A 6 19.30 -39.02 -18.77
CA THR A 6 19.26 -39.81 -20.02
C THR A 6 18.20 -40.92 -19.94
N LEU A 7 18.01 -41.51 -18.76
CA LEU A 7 16.97 -42.53 -18.52
C LEU A 7 15.55 -41.93 -18.56
N TYR A 8 15.36 -40.71 -18.03
CA TYR A 8 14.08 -40.01 -18.12
C TYR A 8 13.68 -39.68 -19.56
N VAL A 9 14.62 -39.21 -20.38
CA VAL A 9 14.35 -38.87 -21.79
C VAL A 9 14.02 -40.12 -22.60
N GLN A 10 14.69 -41.24 -22.36
CA GLN A 10 14.39 -42.50 -23.04
C GLN A 10 13.04 -43.10 -22.59
N ALA A 11 12.68 -42.96 -21.31
CA ALA A 11 11.37 -43.39 -20.80
C ALA A 11 10.23 -42.53 -21.36
N ALA A 12 10.44 -41.21 -21.51
CA ALA A 12 9.47 -40.31 -22.12
C ALA A 12 9.26 -40.61 -23.62
N LYS A 13 10.33 -40.96 -24.34
CA LYS A 13 10.29 -41.27 -25.79
C LYS A 13 9.59 -42.60 -26.10
N ARG A 14 9.63 -43.57 -25.17
CA ARG A 14 8.86 -44.83 -25.29
C ARG A 14 7.36 -44.66 -25.03
N ARG A 15 6.95 -43.61 -24.31
CA ARG A 15 5.54 -43.36 -23.95
C ARG A 15 4.75 -42.62 -25.03
N ASN A 16 5.41 -41.97 -26.00
CA ASN A 16 4.71 -41.20 -27.04
C ASN A 16 5.50 -41.19 -28.37
N PRO A 17 5.17 -42.11 -29.32
CA PRO A 17 5.94 -42.28 -30.57
C PRO A 17 5.82 -41.14 -31.59
N SER A 18 4.94 -40.15 -31.37
CA SER A 18 4.60 -39.11 -32.36
C SER A 18 5.50 -37.85 -32.33
N ALA A 19 6.60 -37.85 -31.56
CA ALA A 19 7.56 -36.74 -31.56
C ALA A 19 8.57 -36.84 -32.74
N GLY A 20 8.05 -36.99 -33.94
CA GLY A 20 8.81 -36.96 -35.19
C GLY A 20 7.94 -36.38 -36.30
N GLY A 21 8.06 -35.08 -36.56
CA GLY A 21 7.41 -34.44 -37.70
C GLY A 21 7.18 -32.93 -37.54
N ASN A 22 7.96 -32.17 -38.32
CA ASN A 22 7.68 -30.82 -38.85
C ASN A 22 7.34 -29.70 -37.86
N VAL A 23 8.35 -28.87 -37.57
CA VAL A 23 8.17 -27.50 -37.05
C VAL A 23 7.54 -26.66 -38.16
N ALA A 24 6.28 -26.26 -37.98
CA ALA A 24 5.61 -25.31 -38.84
C ALA A 24 6.10 -23.87 -38.56
N PRO A 25 6.23 -23.00 -39.58
CA PRO A 25 6.69 -21.63 -39.42
C PRO A 25 5.54 -20.77 -38.87
N GLY A 26 5.34 -20.84 -37.55
CA GLY A 26 4.34 -20.03 -36.82
C GLY A 26 4.77 -19.62 -35.41
N GLU A 27 5.88 -20.14 -34.90
CA GLU A 27 6.23 -20.00 -33.48
C GLU A 27 7.02 -18.72 -33.13
N ALA A 28 7.50 -17.96 -34.12
CA ALA A 28 8.13 -16.66 -33.87
C ALA A 28 7.15 -15.59 -33.33
N GLY A 29 5.83 -15.77 -33.55
CA GLY A 29 4.79 -14.89 -33.01
C GLY A 29 4.34 -15.21 -31.57
N GLY A 30 4.77 -16.36 -31.02
CA GLY A 30 4.38 -16.84 -29.70
C GLY A 30 5.16 -16.19 -28.56
N ASP A 31 6.46 -15.91 -28.77
CA ASP A 31 7.33 -15.32 -27.76
C ASP A 31 7.09 -13.83 -27.57
N ALA A 32 6.83 -13.08 -28.64
CA ALA A 32 6.40 -11.68 -28.53
C ALA A 32 5.05 -11.56 -27.80
N ARG A 33 4.12 -12.50 -27.99
CA ARG A 33 2.82 -12.56 -27.27
C ARG A 33 2.96 -12.94 -25.79
N ARG A 34 4.01 -13.67 -25.41
CA ARG A 34 4.31 -14.02 -24.00
C ARG A 34 4.93 -12.84 -23.24
N GLU A 35 5.77 -12.02 -23.88
CA GLU A 35 6.28 -10.76 -23.30
C GLU A 35 5.18 -9.69 -23.11
N ILE A 36 4.17 -9.68 -24.00
CA ILE A 36 3.05 -8.74 -23.97
C ILE A 36 2.14 -8.89 -22.74
N ARG A 37 2.17 -10.02 -22.01
CA ARG A 37 1.23 -10.30 -20.89
C ARG A 37 1.88 -10.42 -19.51
N MET A 38 2.98 -9.72 -19.25
CA MET A 38 3.37 -9.48 -17.84
C MET A 38 2.38 -8.51 -17.20
N SER A 39 1.75 -8.91 -16.08
CA SER A 39 0.98 -7.99 -15.23
C SER A 39 1.83 -6.74 -14.95
N PHE A 40 1.23 -5.55 -15.00
CA PHE A 40 1.90 -4.27 -14.75
C PHE A 40 2.75 -4.32 -13.46
N GLU A 41 2.20 -4.95 -12.42
CA GLU A 41 2.88 -5.25 -11.17
C GLU A 41 4.19 -6.02 -11.36
N LYS A 42 4.22 -7.11 -12.14
CA LYS A 42 5.43 -7.90 -12.38
C LYS A 42 6.51 -7.10 -13.11
N ARG A 43 6.10 -6.18 -13.99
CA ARG A 43 7.04 -5.27 -14.68
C ARG A 43 7.65 -4.27 -13.71
N LEU A 44 6.83 -3.74 -12.79
CA LEU A 44 7.32 -2.87 -11.73
C LEU A 44 8.21 -3.63 -10.75
N GLU A 45 7.82 -4.82 -10.30
CA GLU A 45 8.58 -5.68 -9.40
C GLU A 45 9.95 -6.05 -10.01
N LYS A 46 9.99 -6.41 -11.30
CA LYS A 46 11.25 -6.71 -12.00
C LYS A 46 12.21 -5.50 -12.04
N LYS A 47 11.69 -4.27 -12.12
CA LYS A 47 12.49 -3.03 -12.21
C LYS A 47 12.84 -2.44 -10.84
N LEU A 48 11.90 -2.48 -9.91
CA LEU A 48 11.90 -1.74 -8.64
C LEU A 48 11.95 -2.63 -7.41
N GLY A 49 11.80 -3.95 -7.55
CA GLY A 49 11.82 -4.91 -6.44
C GLY A 49 13.10 -4.84 -5.61
N ARG A 50 14.24 -4.51 -6.23
CA ARG A 50 15.52 -4.30 -5.54
C ARG A 50 15.56 -3.11 -4.58
N TYR A 51 14.65 -2.14 -4.75
CA TYR A 51 14.55 -0.96 -3.88
C TYR A 51 13.51 -1.13 -2.78
N ALA A 52 12.84 -2.30 -2.71
CA ALA A 52 11.87 -2.55 -1.67
C ALA A 52 12.59 -2.69 -0.32
N VAL A 53 12.22 -1.85 0.64
CA VAL A 53 12.82 -1.84 1.97
C VAL A 53 12.12 -2.89 2.83
N PRO A 54 12.82 -3.92 3.32
CA PRO A 54 12.23 -4.90 4.21
C PRO A 54 11.97 -4.30 5.59
N ASN A 55 10.85 -4.68 6.21
CA ASN A 55 10.39 -4.15 7.49
C ASN A 55 10.15 -2.63 7.42
N LEU A 56 9.55 -2.16 6.33
CA LEU A 56 9.32 -0.73 6.09
C LEU A 56 8.59 -0.08 7.27
N MET A 57 7.61 -0.77 7.84
CA MET A 57 6.81 -0.22 8.93
C MET A 57 7.63 0.09 10.19
N ARG A 58 8.74 -0.62 10.44
CA ARG A 58 9.64 -0.31 11.56
C ARG A 58 10.22 1.10 11.44
N TYR A 59 10.66 1.47 10.25
CA TYR A 59 11.25 2.79 9.99
C TYR A 59 10.18 3.88 10.04
N ILE A 60 9.00 3.63 9.47
CA ILE A 60 7.89 4.58 9.51
C ILE A 60 7.42 4.83 10.95
N CYS A 61 7.31 3.79 11.78
CA CYS A 61 6.95 3.95 13.18
C CYS A 61 8.02 4.71 13.98
N ALA A 62 9.31 4.53 13.68
CA ALA A 62 10.37 5.34 14.26
C ALA A 62 10.24 6.83 13.85
N ILE A 63 9.90 7.10 12.60
CA ILE A 63 9.60 8.45 12.10
C ILE A 63 8.38 9.05 12.79
N TYR A 64 7.30 8.29 12.97
CA TYR A 64 6.11 8.75 13.69
C TYR A 64 6.39 9.03 15.17
N ALA A 65 7.20 8.21 15.84
CA ALA A 65 7.62 8.45 17.21
C ALA A 65 8.45 9.74 17.31
N LEU A 66 9.43 9.92 16.42
CA LEU A 66 10.25 11.14 16.37
C LEU A 66 9.40 12.38 16.06
N GLY A 67 8.51 12.28 15.09
CA GLY A 67 7.59 13.32 14.71
C GLY A 67 6.62 13.71 15.83
N PHE A 68 6.07 12.72 16.55
CA PHE A 68 5.26 12.95 17.74
C PHE A 68 6.05 13.71 18.82
N LEU A 69 7.31 13.34 19.09
CA LEU A 69 8.16 14.07 20.05
C LEU A 69 8.40 15.51 19.61
N ILE A 70 8.66 15.74 18.32
CA ILE A 70 8.79 17.09 17.76
C ILE A 70 7.50 17.88 18.00
N GLN A 71 6.34 17.31 17.65
CA GLN A 71 5.05 17.98 17.82
C GLN A 71 4.68 18.24 19.29
N LEU A 72 5.19 17.42 20.21
CA LEU A 72 4.96 17.55 21.65
C LEU A 72 5.81 18.67 22.28
N PHE A 73 7.09 18.77 21.91
CA PHE A 73 8.03 19.72 22.53
C PHE A 73 8.16 21.04 21.77
N ASN A 74 8.06 21.01 20.43
CA ASN A 74 8.16 22.18 19.59
C ASN A 74 7.22 22.03 18.37
N PRO A 75 5.90 22.27 18.55
CA PRO A 75 4.94 22.11 17.47
C PRO A 75 5.24 23.05 16.29
N ASP A 76 5.77 24.24 16.55
CA ASP A 76 6.15 25.20 15.52
C ASP A 76 7.24 24.66 14.60
N LEU A 77 8.21 23.89 15.13
CA LEU A 77 9.22 23.23 14.30
C LEU A 77 8.56 22.38 13.22
N TYR A 78 7.53 21.60 13.57
CA TYR A 78 6.82 20.78 12.60
C TYR A 78 6.02 21.63 11.61
N PHE A 79 5.10 22.46 12.10
CA PHE A 79 4.14 23.19 11.25
C PHE A 79 4.74 24.32 10.44
N GLN A 80 5.92 24.82 10.81
CA GLN A 80 6.58 25.90 10.09
C GLN A 80 7.70 25.41 9.17
N TYR A 81 8.29 24.23 9.42
CA TYR A 81 9.48 23.78 8.67
C TYR A 81 9.36 22.38 8.04
N LEU A 82 8.55 21.48 8.61
CA LEU A 82 8.50 20.06 8.20
C LEU A 82 7.19 19.67 7.50
N ASP A 83 6.12 20.43 7.69
CA ASP A 83 4.82 20.15 7.07
C ASP A 83 4.86 20.21 5.53
N LEU A 84 3.88 19.56 4.90
CA LEU A 84 3.78 19.60 3.44
C LEU A 84 3.25 20.97 2.99
N ASN A 85 4.18 21.83 2.56
CA ASN A 85 3.88 23.18 2.10
C ASN A 85 4.38 23.39 0.66
N PRO A 86 3.48 23.27 -0.35
CA PRO A 86 3.83 23.46 -1.76
C PRO A 86 4.53 24.78 -2.07
N LYS A 87 4.07 25.89 -1.46
CA LYS A 87 4.69 27.21 -1.67
C LYS A 87 6.15 27.22 -1.22
N ALA A 88 6.43 26.68 -0.04
CA ALA A 88 7.79 26.60 0.50
C ALA A 88 8.68 25.64 -0.31
N ILE A 89 8.12 24.54 -0.83
CA ILE A 89 8.84 23.61 -1.71
C ILE A 89 9.32 24.33 -2.98
N VAL A 90 8.45 25.09 -3.63
CA VAL A 90 8.80 25.87 -4.83
C VAL A 90 9.84 26.96 -4.52
N GLN A 91 9.89 27.44 -3.26
CA GLN A 91 10.90 28.38 -2.77
C GLN A 91 12.23 27.71 -2.36
N GLY A 92 12.39 26.40 -2.57
CA GLY A 92 13.65 25.67 -2.34
C GLY A 92 13.69 24.78 -1.09
N GLN A 93 12.59 24.67 -0.33
CA GLN A 93 12.52 23.82 0.87
C GLN A 93 12.22 22.35 0.50
N LEU A 94 13.16 21.69 -0.20
CA LEU A 94 12.97 20.35 -0.76
C LEU A 94 12.87 19.23 0.30
N TRP A 95 13.35 19.46 1.52
CA TRP A 95 13.24 18.48 2.62
C TRP A 95 11.78 18.18 2.99
N ARG A 96 10.84 19.08 2.69
CA ARG A 96 9.39 18.89 2.90
C ARG A 96 8.79 17.78 2.07
N LEU A 97 9.45 17.37 0.98
CA LEU A 97 9.04 16.23 0.16
C LEU A 97 9.09 14.89 0.92
N ILE A 98 9.82 14.84 2.03
CA ILE A 98 9.98 13.64 2.86
C ILE A 98 9.52 13.90 4.30
N THR A 99 9.89 15.04 4.87
CA THR A 99 9.63 15.37 6.29
C THR A 99 8.16 15.48 6.64
N PHE A 100 7.25 15.67 5.68
CA PHE A 100 5.82 15.67 5.95
C PHE A 100 5.32 14.35 6.56
N LEU A 101 6.01 13.22 6.27
CA LEU A 101 5.72 11.91 6.85
C LEU A 101 5.96 11.83 8.36
N PHE A 102 6.60 12.84 8.96
CA PHE A 102 6.81 12.91 10.41
C PHE A 102 5.53 13.31 11.15
N TYR A 103 4.44 13.66 10.45
CA TYR A 103 3.19 13.98 11.13
C TYR A 103 2.64 12.78 11.91
N TYR A 104 2.28 12.99 13.18
CA TYR A 104 1.46 12.04 13.93
C TYR A 104 0.21 12.72 14.54
N PRO A 105 -1.01 12.23 14.26
CA PRO A 105 -2.26 12.87 14.69
C PRO A 105 -2.65 12.51 16.14
N SER A 106 -1.77 12.76 17.11
CA SER A 106 -2.10 12.64 18.55
C SER A 106 -1.34 13.66 19.37
N ARG A 107 -1.97 14.15 20.44
CA ARG A 107 -1.31 14.94 21.49
C ARG A 107 -1.06 14.15 22.77
N SER A 108 -1.65 12.96 22.90
CA SER A 108 -1.56 12.16 24.11
C SER A 108 -0.46 11.11 23.96
N PRO A 109 0.56 11.08 24.84
CA PRO A 109 1.66 10.12 24.77
C PRO A 109 1.20 8.66 24.83
N ILE A 110 0.22 8.35 25.68
CA ILE A 110 -0.27 6.97 25.83
C ILE A 110 -0.99 6.49 24.57
N TRP A 111 -1.85 7.34 23.98
CA TRP A 111 -2.54 7.02 22.73
C TRP A 111 -1.59 7.02 21.53
N ALA A 112 -0.54 7.84 21.55
CA ALA A 112 0.50 7.80 20.53
C ALA A 112 1.28 6.49 20.57
N LEU A 113 1.71 6.04 21.76
CA LEU A 113 2.42 4.78 21.91
C LEU A 113 1.56 3.59 21.45
N ILE A 114 0.30 3.52 21.90
CA ILE A 114 -0.64 2.46 21.51
C ILE A 114 -0.89 2.50 20.00
N GLY A 115 -1.16 3.67 19.43
CA GLY A 115 -1.44 3.80 17.99
C GLY A 115 -0.24 3.44 17.11
N ILE A 116 0.97 3.88 17.47
CA ILE A 116 2.21 3.51 16.76
C ILE A 116 2.45 1.99 16.85
N PHE A 117 2.25 1.38 18.02
CA PHE A 117 2.36 -0.07 18.18
C PHE A 117 1.34 -0.83 17.31
N VAL A 118 0.08 -0.39 17.30
CA VAL A 118 -0.96 -0.98 16.45
C VAL A 118 -0.58 -0.84 14.98
N TYR A 119 -0.19 0.34 14.51
CA TYR A 119 0.24 0.55 13.13
C TYR A 119 1.44 -0.31 12.75
N TYR A 120 2.42 -0.44 13.64
CA TYR A 120 3.54 -1.36 13.46
C TYR A 120 3.07 -2.80 13.22
N SER A 121 2.19 -3.30 14.09
CA SER A 121 1.65 -4.67 13.99
C SER A 121 0.86 -4.89 12.70
N LEU A 122 -0.01 -3.94 12.33
CA LEU A 122 -0.83 -4.05 11.11
C LEU A 122 0.05 -4.03 9.86
N GLY A 123 0.99 -3.08 9.79
CA GLY A 123 1.89 -2.96 8.64
C GLY A 123 2.81 -4.17 8.48
N GLN A 124 3.36 -4.68 9.59
CA GLN A 124 4.18 -5.89 9.54
C GLN A 124 3.38 -7.10 9.05
N THR A 125 2.14 -7.27 9.52
CA THR A 125 1.28 -8.37 9.06
C THR A 125 0.95 -8.24 7.57
N LEU A 126 0.62 -7.04 7.11
CA LEU A 126 0.40 -6.77 5.69
C LEU A 126 1.65 -7.02 4.84
N GLU A 127 2.82 -6.57 5.30
CA GLU A 127 4.08 -6.80 4.59
C GLU A 127 4.40 -8.30 4.45
N GLN A 128 4.15 -9.09 5.49
CA GLN A 128 4.36 -10.55 5.46
C GLN A 128 3.41 -11.25 4.46
N VAL A 129 2.17 -10.81 4.38
CA VAL A 129 1.13 -11.47 3.58
C VAL A 129 1.18 -11.04 2.12
N TRP A 130 1.43 -9.75 1.88
CA TRP A 130 1.51 -9.20 0.53
C TRP A 130 2.92 -9.34 -0.06
N GLY A 131 3.95 -9.43 0.78
CA GLY A 131 5.35 -9.37 0.40
C GLY A 131 5.90 -7.94 0.40
N THR A 132 7.21 -7.82 0.66
CA THR A 132 7.91 -6.53 0.87
C THR A 132 7.70 -5.53 -0.27
N PHE A 133 7.84 -5.95 -1.55
CA PHE A 133 7.66 -5.05 -2.68
C PHE A 133 6.24 -4.44 -2.75
N ARG A 134 5.22 -5.28 -2.56
CA ARG A 134 3.81 -4.89 -2.62
C ARG A 134 3.47 -3.88 -1.54
N TYR A 135 3.89 -4.16 -0.32
CA TYR A 135 3.67 -3.26 0.81
C TYR A 135 4.41 -1.93 0.64
N ASN A 136 5.66 -1.95 0.16
CA ASN A 136 6.40 -0.73 -0.18
C ASN A 136 5.66 0.08 -1.25
N LEU A 137 5.21 -0.57 -2.32
CA LEU A 137 4.45 0.09 -3.38
C LEU A 137 3.20 0.75 -2.82
N PHE A 138 2.40 0.04 -2.02
CA PHE A 138 1.19 0.57 -1.38
C PHE A 138 1.44 1.79 -0.50
N PHE A 139 2.51 1.74 0.32
CA PHE A 139 2.87 2.85 1.20
C PHE A 139 3.34 4.07 0.38
N TRP A 140 4.29 3.87 -0.52
CA TRP A 140 4.86 4.97 -1.31
C TRP A 140 3.86 5.55 -2.31
N THR A 141 2.94 4.77 -2.87
CA THR A 141 1.86 5.33 -3.69
C THR A 141 0.94 6.23 -2.88
N GLY A 142 0.60 5.86 -1.64
CA GLY A 142 -0.17 6.72 -0.74
C GLY A 142 0.52 8.05 -0.46
N ALA A 143 1.82 8.00 -0.12
CA ALA A 143 2.63 9.20 0.12
C ALA A 143 2.76 10.08 -1.14
N LEU A 144 2.98 9.47 -2.31
CA LEU A 144 3.10 10.18 -3.59
C LEU A 144 1.78 10.80 -4.02
N LEU A 145 0.63 10.14 -3.79
CA LEU A 145 -0.68 10.69 -4.10
C LEU A 145 -0.93 12.00 -3.32
N LEU A 146 -0.61 12.03 -2.02
CA LEU A 146 -0.68 13.24 -1.21
C LEU A 146 0.26 14.34 -1.72
N LEU A 147 1.51 13.97 -2.01
CA LEU A 147 2.52 14.90 -2.51
C LEU A 147 2.09 15.55 -3.84
N ILE A 148 1.66 14.73 -4.79
CA ILE A 148 1.21 15.17 -6.11
C ILE A 148 -0.05 16.02 -5.98
N ALA A 149 -1.01 15.63 -5.14
CA ALA A 149 -2.24 16.41 -4.95
C ALA A 149 -1.96 17.79 -4.36
N ALA A 150 -1.08 17.90 -3.37
CA ALA A 150 -0.70 19.18 -2.78
C ALA A 150 -0.02 20.09 -3.82
N LEU A 151 0.93 19.57 -4.60
CA LEU A 151 1.63 20.32 -5.64
C LEU A 151 0.71 20.73 -6.79
N LEU A 152 -0.12 19.81 -7.30
CA LEU A 152 -1.06 20.10 -8.38
C LEU A 152 -2.09 21.16 -7.95
N CYS A 153 -2.62 21.06 -6.73
CA CYS A 153 -3.53 22.06 -6.20
C CYS A 153 -2.87 23.45 -6.18
N TYR A 154 -1.61 23.53 -5.74
CA TYR A 154 -0.85 24.78 -5.74
C TYR A 154 -0.59 25.34 -7.15
N PHE A 155 -0.18 24.50 -8.11
CA PHE A 155 0.09 24.96 -9.48
C PHE A 155 -1.17 25.40 -10.24
N ILE A 156 -2.33 24.81 -9.94
CA ILE A 156 -3.60 25.14 -10.62
C ILE A 156 -4.28 26.34 -9.97
N SER A 157 -4.34 26.40 -8.64
CA SER A 157 -5.14 27.39 -7.91
C SER A 157 -4.32 28.51 -7.27
N GLY A 158 -3.00 28.35 -7.16
CA GLY A 158 -2.13 29.22 -6.37
C GLY A 158 -2.27 29.04 -4.85
N ILE A 159 -3.20 28.19 -4.38
CA ILE A 159 -3.46 27.97 -2.96
C ILE A 159 -2.55 26.86 -2.44
N SER A 160 -1.79 27.16 -1.38
CA SER A 160 -0.93 26.19 -0.72
C SER A 160 -1.75 25.35 0.26
N LEU A 161 -2.34 24.26 -0.24
CA LEU A 161 -3.11 23.31 0.57
C LEU A 161 -2.18 22.46 1.43
N ARG A 162 -2.35 22.51 2.76
CA ARG A 162 -1.58 21.69 3.70
C ARG A 162 -2.24 20.31 3.81
N LEU A 163 -1.55 19.28 3.33
CA LEU A 163 -2.04 17.92 3.44
C LEU A 163 -1.22 17.13 4.45
N TYR A 164 -1.88 16.28 5.23
CA TYR A 164 -1.25 15.43 6.24
C TYR A 164 -1.48 13.95 5.93
N PRO A 165 -0.54 13.07 6.33
CA PRO A 165 -0.67 11.62 6.15
C PRO A 165 -1.66 10.96 7.12
N THR A 166 -2.58 11.70 7.75
CA THR A 166 -3.57 11.19 8.71
C THR A 166 -4.37 10.02 8.14
N PHE A 167 -4.99 10.24 6.97
CA PHE A 167 -5.82 9.26 6.29
C PHE A 167 -4.98 8.20 5.54
N MET A 168 -3.66 8.38 5.46
CA MET A 168 -2.77 7.31 5.01
C MET A 168 -2.71 6.18 6.04
N GLY A 169 -2.74 6.50 7.34
CA GLY A 169 -2.92 5.52 8.43
C GLY A 169 -4.19 4.70 8.26
N PHE A 170 -5.30 5.35 7.89
CA PHE A 170 -6.55 4.66 7.57
C PHE A 170 -6.42 3.68 6.42
N SER A 171 -5.70 4.08 5.36
CA SER A 171 -5.48 3.23 4.20
C SER A 171 -4.90 1.87 4.63
N ILE A 172 -3.94 1.89 5.56
CA ILE A 172 -3.31 0.69 6.13
C ILE A 172 -4.33 -0.14 6.92
N PHE A 173 -5.14 0.50 7.77
CA PHE A 173 -6.16 -0.22 8.55
C PHE A 173 -7.24 -0.85 7.65
N LEU A 174 -7.74 -0.11 6.66
CA LEU A 174 -8.73 -0.61 5.71
C LEU A 174 -8.17 -1.76 4.87
N ALA A 175 -6.93 -1.64 4.39
CA ALA A 175 -6.20 -2.71 3.72
C ALA A 175 -6.05 -3.98 4.59
N TYR A 176 -5.76 -3.78 5.88
CA TYR A 176 -5.68 -4.87 6.84
C TYR A 176 -7.05 -5.53 7.07
N ALA A 177 -8.09 -4.76 7.33
CA ALA A 177 -9.44 -5.28 7.56
C ALA A 177 -10.02 -6.00 6.33
N LEU A 178 -9.67 -5.56 5.13
CA LEU A 178 -9.98 -6.26 3.88
C LEU A 178 -9.26 -7.61 3.77
N SER A 179 -8.02 -7.70 4.26
CA SER A 179 -7.23 -8.95 4.23
C SER A 179 -7.58 -9.90 5.37
N PHE A 180 -8.00 -9.36 6.52
CA PHE A 180 -8.27 -10.10 7.77
C PHE A 180 -9.59 -9.67 8.44
N PRO A 181 -10.75 -9.85 7.78
CA PRO A 181 -12.02 -9.30 8.24
C PRO A 181 -12.49 -9.87 9.59
N ASP A 182 -12.13 -11.12 9.88
CA ASP A 182 -12.49 -11.81 11.13
C ASP A 182 -11.48 -11.63 12.27
N SER A 183 -10.38 -10.91 12.05
CA SER A 183 -9.43 -10.62 13.12
C SER A 183 -10.07 -9.75 14.21
N VAL A 184 -9.81 -10.08 15.47
CA VAL A 184 -10.47 -9.43 16.62
C VAL A 184 -9.52 -8.44 17.28
N PHE A 185 -9.99 -7.21 17.46
CA PHE A 185 -9.33 -6.16 18.22
C PHE A 185 -10.05 -5.94 19.54
N LEU A 186 -9.30 -5.80 20.63
CA LEU A 186 -9.86 -5.45 21.93
C LEU A 186 -9.93 -3.93 22.07
N LEU A 187 -11.09 -3.36 21.77
CA LEU A 187 -11.36 -1.95 21.95
C LEU A 187 -11.33 -1.60 23.45
N TYR A 188 -10.49 -0.63 23.81
CA TYR A 188 -10.17 -0.27 25.20
C TYR A 188 -9.74 -1.46 26.07
N PHE A 189 -9.16 -2.51 25.46
CA PHE A 189 -8.80 -3.76 26.14
C PHE A 189 -9.98 -4.53 26.77
N ILE A 190 -11.23 -4.18 26.43
CA ILE A 190 -12.43 -4.78 27.03
C ILE A 190 -13.34 -5.39 25.96
N ILE A 191 -13.64 -4.65 24.89
CA ILE A 191 -14.69 -5.04 23.93
C ILE A 191 -14.04 -5.70 22.70
N PRO A 192 -14.22 -7.01 22.46
CA PRO A 192 -13.73 -7.66 21.25
C PRO A 192 -14.58 -7.24 20.04
N VAL A 193 -13.96 -6.58 19.06
CA VAL A 193 -14.59 -6.15 17.82
C VAL A 193 -13.83 -6.71 16.63
N LYS A 194 -14.55 -7.29 15.65
CA LYS A 194 -13.92 -7.75 14.41
C LYS A 194 -13.46 -6.57 13.55
N ALA A 195 -12.35 -6.74 12.85
CA ALA A 195 -11.76 -5.74 11.96
C ALA A 195 -12.75 -5.21 10.93
N LYS A 196 -13.60 -6.08 10.36
CA LYS A 196 -14.61 -5.68 9.38
C LYS A 196 -15.61 -4.65 9.90
N TYR A 197 -16.02 -4.77 11.17
CA TYR A 197 -16.95 -3.81 11.78
C TYR A 197 -16.25 -2.48 12.10
N MET A 198 -15.01 -2.53 12.59
CA MET A 198 -14.22 -1.33 12.82
C MET A 198 -13.97 -0.56 11.52
N ALA A 199 -13.62 -1.26 10.44
CA ALA A 199 -13.41 -0.64 9.14
C ALA A 199 -14.69 -0.06 8.55
N LEU A 200 -15.84 -0.70 8.79
CA LEU A 200 -17.13 -0.15 8.39
C LEU A 200 -17.45 1.15 9.14
N ILE A 201 -17.27 1.16 10.47
CA ILE A 201 -17.48 2.35 11.30
C ILE A 201 -16.56 3.48 10.83
N GLU A 202 -15.27 3.19 10.63
CA GLU A 202 -14.30 4.17 10.18
C GLU A 202 -14.63 4.71 8.78
N LEU A 203 -14.99 3.85 7.84
CA LEU A 203 -15.42 4.25 6.51
C LEU A 203 -16.65 5.18 6.56
N VAL A 204 -17.65 4.87 7.39
CA VAL A 204 -18.85 5.71 7.56
C VAL A 204 -18.47 7.08 8.14
N LEU A 205 -17.62 7.12 9.16
CA LEU A 205 -17.12 8.37 9.74
C LEU A 205 -16.40 9.22 8.69
N TYR A 206 -15.67 8.59 7.77
CA TYR A 206 -14.90 9.31 6.77
C TYR A 206 -15.79 9.85 5.65
N LEU A 207 -16.80 9.09 5.25
CA LEU A 207 -17.83 9.61 4.35
C LEU A 207 -18.58 10.78 4.98
N TYR A 208 -18.82 10.74 6.29
CA TYR A 208 -19.36 11.88 7.02
C TYR A 208 -18.41 13.09 6.98
N PHE A 209 -17.11 12.92 7.25
CA PHE A 209 -16.12 14.01 7.17
C PHE A 209 -15.95 14.55 5.75
N LEU A 210 -16.09 13.72 4.72
CA LEU A 210 -16.06 14.14 3.33
C LEU A 210 -17.14 15.19 3.02
N VAL A 211 -18.32 15.06 3.61
CA VAL A 211 -19.43 15.99 3.43
C VAL A 211 -19.35 17.16 4.41
N SER A 212 -19.13 16.87 5.69
CA SER A 212 -19.24 17.83 6.79
C SER A 212 -18.00 18.69 7.03
N SER A 213 -16.80 18.24 6.62
CA SER A 213 -15.57 19.00 6.86
C SER A 213 -15.60 20.34 6.13
N ARG A 214 -15.20 21.39 6.84
CA ARG A 214 -15.00 22.74 6.27
C ARG A 214 -13.64 22.87 5.59
N TYR A 215 -12.68 22.01 5.94
CA TYR A 215 -11.34 22.06 5.39
C TYR A 215 -11.27 21.24 4.11
N PHE A 216 -11.02 21.90 2.98
CA PHE A 216 -10.93 21.23 1.69
C PHE A 216 -9.82 20.17 1.63
N GLY A 217 -8.71 20.37 2.35
CA GLY A 217 -7.59 19.43 2.38
C GLY A 217 -7.96 18.08 2.99
N GLU A 218 -8.77 18.07 4.05
CA GLU A 218 -9.25 16.83 4.67
C GLU A 218 -10.08 15.99 3.69
N LYS A 219 -10.92 16.63 2.88
CA LYS A 219 -11.70 15.96 1.81
C LYS A 219 -10.77 15.31 0.79
N VAL A 220 -9.73 16.03 0.37
CA VAL A 220 -8.73 15.52 -0.57
C VAL A 220 -7.99 14.31 0.04
N GLU A 221 -7.55 14.39 1.29
CA GLU A 221 -6.87 13.30 1.99
C GLU A 221 -7.74 12.03 2.08
N ILE A 222 -9.03 12.18 2.43
CA ILE A 222 -9.99 11.07 2.48
C ILE A 222 -10.13 10.43 1.09
N VAL A 223 -10.34 11.21 0.04
CA VAL A 223 -10.49 10.69 -1.33
C VAL A 223 -9.23 9.94 -1.77
N LEU A 224 -8.04 10.49 -1.50
CA LEU A 224 -6.77 9.86 -1.87
C LEU A 224 -6.51 8.58 -1.09
N SER A 225 -6.90 8.51 0.19
CA SER A 225 -6.77 7.29 1.00
C SER A 225 -7.61 6.14 0.46
N ILE A 226 -8.89 6.41 0.13
CA ILE A 226 -9.80 5.44 -0.47
C ILE A 226 -9.27 5.04 -1.85
N LEU A 227 -8.82 6.00 -2.65
CA LEU A 227 -8.21 5.74 -3.95
C LEU A 227 -7.00 4.83 -3.84
N ASN A 228 -6.09 5.05 -2.88
CA ASN A 228 -4.91 4.21 -2.68
C ASN A 228 -5.30 2.75 -2.37
N VAL A 229 -6.28 2.54 -1.50
CA VAL A 229 -6.78 1.19 -1.17
C VAL A 229 -7.45 0.54 -2.37
N LEU A 230 -8.30 1.27 -3.11
CA LEU A 230 -8.97 0.74 -4.31
C LEU A 230 -7.96 0.36 -5.39
N LEU A 231 -6.99 1.24 -5.68
CA LEU A 231 -5.91 0.96 -6.64
C LEU A 231 -5.19 -0.34 -6.30
N PHE A 232 -4.87 -0.53 -5.01
CA PHE A 232 -4.15 -1.71 -4.57
C PHE A 232 -5.02 -2.98 -4.54
N TYR A 233 -6.28 -2.85 -4.14
CA TYR A 233 -7.27 -3.93 -4.21
C TYR A 233 -7.40 -4.46 -5.65
N PHE A 234 -7.56 -3.58 -6.63
CA PHE A 234 -7.64 -3.99 -8.04
C PHE A 234 -6.34 -4.59 -8.55
N MET A 235 -5.20 -3.98 -8.20
CA MET A 235 -3.89 -4.46 -8.61
C MET A 235 -3.61 -5.89 -8.12
N ILE A 236 -3.91 -6.18 -6.85
CA ILE A 236 -3.74 -7.53 -6.29
C ILE A 236 -4.75 -8.51 -6.90
N ASN A 237 -6.02 -8.11 -7.01
CA ASN A 237 -7.10 -9.03 -7.39
C ASN A 237 -7.19 -9.32 -8.89
N GLU A 238 -6.50 -8.55 -9.75
CA GLU A 238 -6.30 -8.93 -11.16
C GLU A 238 -5.62 -10.30 -11.31
N ARG A 239 -4.83 -10.72 -10.32
CA ARG A 239 -4.12 -12.00 -10.31
C ARG A 239 -5.07 -13.18 -10.10
N GLY A 240 -6.05 -13.05 -9.19
CA GLY A 240 -7.07 -14.08 -8.92
C GLY A 240 -8.06 -14.28 -10.08
N ARG A 241 -8.16 -13.31 -11.01
CA ARG A 241 -8.98 -13.43 -12.23
C ARG A 241 -8.27 -14.14 -13.38
N LYS A 242 -6.93 -14.18 -13.39
CA LYS A 242 -6.12 -14.66 -14.52
C LYS A 242 -5.36 -15.97 -14.24
N GLY A 243 -5.28 -16.42 -12.99
CA GLY A 243 -4.73 -17.72 -12.59
C GLY A 243 -5.78 -18.52 -11.82
N GLY A 244 -6.22 -19.65 -12.38
CA GLY A 244 -7.24 -20.50 -11.77
C GLY A 244 -6.86 -20.99 -10.38
N SER A 245 -7.88 -21.13 -9.52
CA SER A 245 -7.86 -21.89 -8.26
C SER A 245 -6.95 -21.40 -7.13
N GLY A 246 -6.77 -20.08 -6.97
CA GLY A 246 -6.23 -19.49 -5.74
C GLY A 246 -7.29 -18.63 -5.06
N ARG A 247 -7.53 -18.85 -3.75
CA ARG A 247 -8.38 -17.97 -2.93
C ARG A 247 -7.83 -16.53 -3.05
N LYS A 248 -8.69 -15.54 -3.29
CA LYS A 248 -8.24 -14.14 -3.39
C LYS A 248 -7.62 -13.73 -2.06
N ILE A 249 -6.57 -12.91 -2.11
CA ILE A 249 -5.97 -12.31 -0.91
C ILE A 249 -6.99 -11.40 -0.22
N ILE A 250 -7.85 -10.74 -1.00
CA ILE A 250 -8.99 -9.96 -0.51
C ILE A 250 -10.26 -10.47 -1.21
N ASP A 251 -11.18 -11.07 -0.46
CA ASP A 251 -12.50 -11.47 -0.95
C ASP A 251 -13.61 -10.69 -0.24
N LEU A 252 -14.34 -9.87 -1.00
CA LEU A 252 -15.48 -9.10 -0.46
C LEU A 252 -16.62 -9.98 0.05
N ARG A 253 -16.66 -11.27 -0.31
CA ARG A 253 -17.64 -12.23 0.23
C ARG A 253 -17.44 -12.47 1.73
N ASP A 254 -16.24 -12.24 2.26
CA ASP A 254 -15.94 -12.39 3.69
C ASP A 254 -16.58 -11.28 4.56
N PHE A 255 -17.13 -10.25 3.91
CA PHE A 255 -17.92 -9.19 4.55
C PHE A 255 -19.42 -9.49 4.64
N ARG A 256 -19.88 -10.63 4.08
CA ARG A 256 -21.28 -11.06 4.15
C ARG A 256 -21.63 -11.68 5.50
#